data_AF-A0A7C6YLQ9-F1
#
_entry.id   AF-A0A7C6YLQ9-F1
#
_cell.length_a   1.000
_cell.length_b   1.000
_cell.length_c   1.000
_cell.angle_alpha   90.00
_cell.angle_beta   90.00
_cell.angle_gamma   90.00
#
_symmetry.space_group_name_H-M   'P 1'
#
loop_
_entity.id
_entity.type
_entity.pdbx_description
1 polymer ?
#
loop_
_entity_poly.entity_id
_entity_poly.type
_entity_poly.pdbx_seq_one_letter_code
_entity_poly.pdbx_strand_id
1 'polypeptide(L)'
;MIQSDDVQDESSQEEGDDLPFAKAEVVRLMKQNLDSDKMIRERVKVEMNKFLGEVLVKVCEQLNEYPYTTIEYEMLKESIYPYQNIERINEEKKRILMHLHAIKADCDALSMDVKRTLKLKDVAEEESDIPFMD
;
A
#
# COMPACT_ATOMS: atom_id res chain seq x y z
N MET A 1 -28.18 35.65 22.16
CA MET A 1 -28.72 34.44 22.79
C MET A 1 -28.71 33.38 21.69
N ILE A 2 -27.55 32.75 21.46
CA ILE A 2 -27.41 31.69 20.46
C ILE A 2 -27.74 30.42 21.22
N GLN A 3 -28.86 29.80 20.84
CA GLN A 3 -29.38 28.60 21.45
C GLN A 3 -28.36 27.47 21.33
N SER A 4 -28.14 26.87 22.48
CA SER A 4 -27.42 25.63 22.70
C SER A 4 -28.21 24.49 22.06
N ASP A 5 -27.66 23.90 21.02
CA ASP A 5 -27.95 22.54 20.59
C ASP A 5 -26.61 21.79 20.55
N ASP A 6 -26.63 20.50 20.88
CA ASP A 6 -25.50 19.56 21.04
C ASP A 6 -25.01 19.30 22.48
N VAL A 7 -25.94 19.31 23.45
CA VAL A 7 -25.83 18.43 24.63
C VAL A 7 -26.95 17.39 24.58
N GLN A 8 -26.92 16.48 23.61
CA GLN A 8 -27.63 15.21 23.68
C GLN A 8 -27.21 14.29 22.54
N ASP A 9 -26.33 13.32 22.83
CA ASP A 9 -26.51 11.92 22.43
C ASP A 9 -25.42 11.04 23.07
N GLU A 10 -25.49 10.88 24.40
CA GLU A 10 -24.72 9.86 25.14
C GLU A 10 -25.57 8.61 25.43
N SER A 11 -26.71 8.42 24.75
CA SER A 11 -27.60 7.30 25.09
C SER A 11 -28.49 6.80 23.94
N SER A 12 -27.99 6.78 22.71
CA SER A 12 -28.60 5.94 21.67
C SER A 12 -27.99 4.53 21.73
N GLN A 13 -28.41 3.77 22.75
CA GLN A 13 -28.57 2.33 22.59
C GLN A 13 -29.80 2.12 21.71
N GLU A 14 -29.64 1.99 20.40
CA GLU A 14 -30.61 1.26 19.58
C GLU A 14 -30.02 0.89 18.22
N GLU A 15 -30.23 -0.39 17.89
CA GLU A 15 -30.19 -1.01 16.55
C GLU A 15 -28.83 -1.37 15.93
N GLY A 16 -28.31 -2.53 16.34
CA GLY A 16 -28.20 -3.66 15.40
C GLY A 16 -26.99 -3.76 14.45
N ASP A 17 -25.96 -2.94 14.57
CA ASP A 17 -24.67 -3.23 13.92
C ASP A 17 -23.79 -4.00 14.92
N ASP A 18 -23.59 -5.30 14.68
CA ASP A 18 -22.65 -6.16 15.43
C ASP A 18 -21.22 -5.68 15.17
N LEU A 19 -20.81 -4.66 15.91
CA LEU A 19 -19.49 -4.04 15.77
C LEU A 19 -18.44 -4.92 16.45
N PRO A 20 -17.31 -5.22 15.79
CA PRO A 20 -16.27 -6.10 16.32
C PRO A 20 -15.60 -5.56 17.59
N PHE A 21 -15.64 -4.25 17.83
CA PHE A 21 -15.08 -3.61 19.02
C PHE A 21 -16.07 -2.68 19.72
N ALA A 22 -15.82 -2.43 21.01
CA ALA A 22 -16.56 -1.43 21.76
C ALA A 22 -16.40 -0.04 21.12
N LYS A 23 -17.51 0.50 20.58
CA LYS A 23 -17.54 1.79 19.88
C LYS A 23 -16.94 2.95 20.71
N ALA A 24 -17.22 2.99 22.00
CA ALA A 24 -16.69 4.02 22.90
C ALA A 24 -15.15 4.03 22.93
N GLU A 25 -14.52 2.86 22.95
CA GLU A 25 -13.08 2.73 23.01
C GLU A 25 -12.40 3.17 21.70
N VAL A 26 -12.97 2.77 20.57
CA VAL A 26 -12.51 3.22 19.24
C VAL A 26 -12.61 4.76 19.15
N VAL A 27 -13.73 5.35 19.56
CA VAL A 27 -13.92 6.81 19.53
C VAL A 27 -12.94 7.52 20.47
N ARG A 28 -12.66 6.96 21.65
CA ARG A 28 -11.68 7.49 22.61
C ARG A 28 -10.29 7.56 21.98
N LEU A 29 -9.84 6.47 21.36
CA LEU A 29 -8.54 6.40 20.67
C LEU A 29 -8.47 7.38 19.50
N MET A 30 -9.54 7.50 18.72
CA MET A 30 -9.60 8.48 17.62
C MET A 30 -9.43 9.91 18.14
N LYS A 31 -10.17 10.30 19.17
CA LYS A 31 -10.10 11.66 19.75
C LYS A 31 -8.73 11.98 20.37
N GLN A 32 -7.99 10.98 20.84
CA GLN A 32 -6.64 11.17 21.38
C GLN A 32 -5.59 11.46 20.31
N ASN A 33 -5.85 11.09 19.05
CA ASN A 33 -4.89 11.19 17.95
C ASN A 33 -5.33 12.18 16.86
N LEU A 34 -6.56 12.68 16.91
CA LEU A 34 -7.06 13.76 16.05
C LEU A 34 -6.86 15.12 16.72
N ASP A 35 -6.77 16.18 15.90
CA ASP A 35 -6.74 17.55 16.41
C ASP A 35 -8.03 17.86 17.21
N SER A 36 -7.90 18.69 18.25
CA SER A 36 -8.98 18.96 19.20
C SER A 36 -10.20 19.67 18.61
N ASP A 37 -10.07 20.30 17.44
CA ASP A 37 -11.15 20.93 16.69
C ASP A 37 -11.93 19.96 15.80
N LYS A 38 -11.49 18.69 15.68
CA LYS A 38 -12.13 17.71 14.78
C LYS A 38 -13.33 17.03 15.42
N MET A 39 -14.47 17.12 14.73
CA MET A 39 -15.67 16.37 15.06
C MET A 39 -15.77 15.09 14.21
N ILE A 40 -16.05 13.95 14.86
CA ILE A 40 -16.16 12.64 14.21
C ILE A 40 -17.64 12.32 13.97
N ARG A 41 -18.05 12.25 12.70
CA ARG A 41 -19.41 11.84 12.32
C ARG A 41 -19.68 10.38 12.64
N GLU A 42 -20.93 10.06 12.92
CA GLU A 42 -21.35 8.71 13.32
C GLU A 42 -20.91 7.61 12.34
N ARG A 43 -21.17 7.81 11.04
CA ARG A 43 -20.72 6.89 9.99
C ARG A 43 -19.21 6.60 10.04
N VAL A 44 -18.38 7.59 10.34
CA VAL A 44 -16.92 7.41 10.41
C VAL A 44 -16.54 6.52 11.59
N LYS A 45 -17.24 6.65 12.71
CA LYS A 45 -17.00 5.79 13.90
C LYS A 45 -17.32 4.33 13.58
N VAL A 46 -18.44 4.08 12.89
CA VAL A 46 -18.89 2.74 12.47
C VAL A 46 -17.90 2.14 11.47
N GLU A 47 -17.55 2.85 10.41
CA GLU A 47 -16.62 2.37 9.38
C GLU A 47 -15.22 2.11 9.95
N MET A 48 -14.72 2.99 10.84
CA MET A 48 -13.44 2.76 11.51
C MET A 48 -13.46 1.47 12.33
N ASN A 49 -14.55 1.22 13.05
CA ASN A 49 -14.70 0.01 13.85
C ASN A 49 -14.69 -1.26 12.98
N LYS A 50 -15.44 -1.25 11.87
CA LYS A 50 -15.45 -2.35 10.89
C LYS A 50 -14.06 -2.56 10.28
N PHE A 51 -13.37 -1.49 9.90
CA PHE A 51 -12.02 -1.54 9.34
C PHE A 51 -11.01 -2.16 10.32
N LEU A 52 -11.04 -1.79 11.60
CA LEU A 52 -10.20 -2.44 12.61
C LEU A 52 -10.45 -3.96 12.66
N GLY A 53 -11.71 -4.37 12.45
CA GLY A 53 -12.09 -5.79 12.43
C GLY A 53 -11.48 -6.49 11.22
N GLU A 54 -11.57 -5.89 10.04
CA GLU A 54 -10.94 -6.40 8.83
C GLU A 54 -9.42 -6.53 8.96
N VAL A 55 -8.76 -5.57 9.61
CA VAL A 55 -7.31 -5.64 9.88
C VAL A 55 -6.99 -6.83 10.78
N LEU A 56 -7.76 -7.04 11.84
CA LEU A 56 -7.58 -8.20 12.73
C LEU A 56 -7.78 -9.52 11.98
N VAL A 57 -8.82 -9.62 11.14
CA VAL A 57 -9.06 -10.81 10.30
C VAL A 57 -7.85 -11.11 9.42
N LYS A 58 -7.29 -10.10 8.74
CA LYS A 58 -6.10 -10.29 7.91
C LYS A 58 -4.86 -10.74 8.70
N VAL A 59 -4.68 -10.21 9.91
CA VAL A 59 -3.60 -10.68 10.80
C VAL A 59 -3.83 -12.15 11.18
N CYS A 60 -5.07 -12.55 11.47
CA CYS A 60 -5.41 -13.94 11.76
C CYS A 60 -5.22 -14.86 10.54
N GLU A 61 -5.56 -14.40 9.32
CA GLU A 61 -5.30 -15.13 8.08
C GLU A 61 -3.81 -15.43 7.91
N GLN A 62 -2.94 -14.45 8.16
CA GLN A 62 -1.48 -14.63 8.13
C GLN A 62 -1.00 -15.58 9.23
N LEU A 63 -1.54 -15.46 10.44
CA LEU A 63 -1.22 -16.37 11.54
C LEU A 63 -1.61 -17.83 11.23
N ASN A 64 -2.64 -18.05 10.42
CA ASN A 64 -3.04 -19.39 10.00
C ASN A 64 -2.09 -20.02 8.97
N GLU A 65 -1.17 -19.26 8.36
CA GLU A 65 -0.14 -19.80 7.47
C GLU A 65 0.93 -20.60 8.23
N TYR A 66 1.06 -20.36 9.54
CA TYR A 66 1.98 -21.12 10.39
C TYR A 66 1.39 -22.50 10.72
N PRO A 67 2.16 -23.60 10.56
CA PRO A 67 1.65 -24.97 10.72
C PRO A 67 1.51 -25.42 12.19
N TYR A 68 1.48 -24.47 13.13
CA TYR A 68 1.51 -24.75 14.56
C TYR A 68 0.16 -24.44 15.21
N THR A 69 -0.20 -25.23 16.22
CA THR A 69 -1.46 -25.04 16.95
C THR A 69 -1.41 -23.86 17.93
N THR A 70 -0.20 -23.48 18.35
CA THR A 70 0.02 -22.39 19.29
C THR A 70 0.65 -21.22 18.56
N ILE A 71 0.08 -20.03 18.75
CA ILE A 71 0.61 -18.78 18.19
C ILE A 71 1.64 -18.19 19.16
N GLU A 72 2.86 -17.99 18.68
CA GLU A 72 3.95 -17.37 19.43
C GLU A 72 4.10 -15.88 19.11
N TYR A 73 4.82 -15.15 19.97
CA TYR A 73 5.00 -13.71 19.83
C TYR A 73 5.71 -13.35 18.53
N GLU A 74 6.69 -14.15 18.12
CA GLU A 74 7.43 -13.98 16.87
C GLU A 74 6.48 -14.04 15.66
N MET A 75 5.52 -14.96 15.66
CA MET A 75 4.51 -15.10 14.59
C MET A 75 3.60 -13.87 14.52
N LEU A 76 3.16 -13.38 15.68
CA LEU A 76 2.37 -12.15 15.75
C LEU A 76 3.17 -10.94 15.26
N LYS A 77 4.42 -10.81 15.72
CA LYS A 77 5.32 -9.71 15.36
C LYS A 77 5.55 -9.64 13.85
N GLU A 78 5.73 -10.79 13.20
CA GLU A 78 5.84 -10.88 11.75
C GLU A 78 4.52 -10.50 11.05
N SER A 79 3.39 -10.99 11.55
CA SER A 79 2.07 -10.75 10.94
C SER A 79 1.62 -9.28 11.06
N ILE A 80 1.93 -8.59 12.16
CA ILE A 80 1.56 -7.17 12.32
C ILE A 80 2.56 -6.21 11.66
N TYR A 81 3.74 -6.70 11.24
CA TYR A 81 4.83 -5.88 10.71
C TYR A 81 4.42 -4.95 9.55
N PRO A 82 3.63 -5.40 8.55
CA PRO A 82 3.22 -4.55 7.43
C PRO A 82 2.40 -3.33 7.88
N TYR A 83 1.59 -3.50 8.92
CA TYR A 83 0.71 -2.45 9.45
C TYR A 83 1.47 -1.46 10.33
N GLN A 84 2.48 -1.92 11.07
CA GLN A 84 3.34 -1.05 11.88
C GLN A 84 4.34 -0.24 11.05
N ASN A 85 4.70 -0.71 9.84
CA ASN A 85 5.77 -0.13 9.03
C ASN A 85 5.28 0.37 7.66
N ILE A 86 3.99 0.72 7.55
CA ILE A 86 3.34 1.03 6.27
C ILE A 86 4.05 2.17 5.51
N GLU A 87 4.50 3.22 6.21
CA GLU A 87 5.20 4.36 5.61
C GLU A 87 6.54 3.94 5.01
N ARG A 88 7.38 3.28 5.83
CA ARG A 88 8.69 2.77 5.41
C ARG A 88 8.57 1.79 4.24
N ILE A 89 7.60 0.89 4.27
CA ILE A 89 7.35 -0.06 3.17
C ILE A 89 6.96 0.68 1.89
N ASN A 90 6.15 1.72 1.98
CA ASN A 90 5.75 2.52 0.82
C ASN A 90 6.90 3.34 0.23
N GLU A 91 7.76 3.91 1.07
CA GLU A 91 8.97 4.60 0.63
C GLU A 91 9.92 3.64 -0.08
N GLU A 92 10.12 2.46 0.50
CA GLU A 92 10.94 1.41 -0.09
C GLU A 92 10.39 0.94 -1.44
N LYS A 93 9.08 0.75 -1.54
CA LYS A 93 8.40 0.43 -2.80
C LYS A 93 8.67 1.49 -3.86
N LYS A 94 8.60 2.78 -3.53
CA LYS A 94 8.93 3.87 -4.46
C LYS A 94 10.39 3.81 -4.91
N ARG A 95 11.31 3.61 -3.97
CA ARG A 95 12.75 3.49 -4.28
C ARG A 95 13.03 2.33 -5.22
N ILE A 96 12.49 1.15 -4.93
CA ILE A 96 12.65 -0.05 -5.77
C ILE A 96 12.10 0.19 -7.18
N LEU A 97 10.92 0.81 -7.30
CA LEU A 97 10.34 1.15 -8.61
C LEU A 97 11.24 2.10 -9.41
N MET A 98 11.82 3.12 -8.76
CA MET A 98 12.76 4.02 -9.44
C MET A 98 13.98 3.26 -9.99
N HIS A 99 14.57 2.35 -9.21
CA HIS A 99 15.67 1.52 -9.68
C HIS A 99 15.27 0.60 -10.83
N LEU A 100 14.09 -0.01 -10.76
CA LEU A 100 13.53 -0.84 -11.84
C LEU A 100 13.38 -0.05 -13.15
N HIS A 101 12.89 1.19 -13.06
CA HIS A 101 12.77 2.06 -14.23
C HIS A 101 14.13 2.45 -14.82
N ALA A 102 15.13 2.72 -13.97
CA ALA A 102 16.49 3.00 -14.43
C ALA A 102 17.09 1.79 -15.16
N ILE A 103 17.02 0.59 -14.57
CA ILE A 103 17.52 -0.65 -15.19
C ILE A 103 16.83 -0.89 -16.53
N LYS A 104 15.51 -0.70 -16.61
CA LYS A 104 14.78 -0.83 -17.87
C LYS A 104 15.28 0.15 -18.93
N ALA A 105 15.51 1.42 -18.56
CA ALA A 105 16.04 2.43 -19.48
C ALA A 105 17.44 2.04 -19.99
N ASP A 106 18.28 1.49 -19.11
CA ASP A 106 19.60 0.97 -19.50
C ASP A 106 19.47 -0.21 -20.48
N CYS A 107 18.55 -1.16 -20.22
CA CYS A 107 18.27 -2.25 -21.15
C CYS A 107 17.74 -1.74 -22.50
N ASP A 108 16.85 -0.74 -22.50
CA ASP A 108 16.30 -0.14 -23.72
C ASP A 108 17.41 0.55 -24.53
N ALA A 109 18.34 1.25 -23.88
CA ALA A 109 19.52 1.86 -24.51
C ALA A 109 20.43 0.80 -25.15
N LEU A 110 20.79 -0.24 -24.41
CA LEU A 110 21.59 -1.36 -24.92
C LEU A 110 20.91 -2.05 -26.11
N SER A 111 19.58 -2.22 -26.05
CA SER A 111 18.81 -2.79 -27.16
C SER A 111 18.91 -1.94 -28.44
N MET A 112 18.85 -0.61 -28.30
CA MET A 112 19.01 0.31 -29.42
C MET A 112 20.42 0.26 -30.02
N ASP A 113 21.45 0.17 -29.19
CA ASP A 113 22.85 0.12 -29.65
C ASP A 113 23.15 -1.17 -30.42
N VAL A 114 22.63 -2.30 -29.97
CA VAL A 114 22.72 -3.57 -30.70
C VAL A 114 22.04 -3.45 -32.07
N LYS A 115 20.81 -2.91 -32.11
CA LYS A 115 20.09 -2.70 -33.38
C LYS A 115 20.84 -1.75 -34.32
N ARG A 116 21.45 -0.68 -33.80
CA ARG A 116 22.27 0.25 -34.59
C ARG A 116 23.50 -0.44 -35.18
N THR A 117 24.19 -1.24 -34.37
CA THR A 117 25.40 -1.96 -34.79
C THR A 117 25.08 -3.02 -35.86
N LEU A 118 23.96 -3.72 -35.73
CA LEU A 118 23.51 -4.68 -36.75
C LEU A 118 23.17 -3.98 -38.07
N LYS A 119 22.42 -2.86 -38.02
CA LYS A 119 22.12 -2.06 -39.22
C LYS A 119 23.37 -1.53 -39.94
N LEU A 120 24.43 -1.18 -39.21
CA LEU A 120 25.70 -0.72 -39.82
C LEU A 120 26.46 -1.86 -40.51
N LYS A 121 26.34 -3.10 -40.03
CA LYS A 121 26.93 -4.27 -40.70
C LYS A 121 26.20 -4.62 -41.99
N ASP A 122 24.87 -4.52 -42.00
CA ASP A 122 24.07 -4.82 -43.19
C ASP A 122 24.29 -3.82 -44.35
N VAL A 123 24.85 -2.63 -44.07
CA VAL A 123 25.15 -1.60 -45.10
C VAL A 123 26.59 -1.70 -45.63
N ALA A 124 27.46 -2.44 -44.95
CA ALA A 124 28.89 -2.51 -45.31
C ALA A 124 29.21 -3.53 -46.42
N GLU A 125 28.23 -4.32 -46.90
CA GLU A 125 28.46 -5.36 -47.93
C GLU A 125 27.94 -5.00 -49.34
N GLU A 126 27.36 -3.81 -49.57
CA GLU A 126 26.76 -3.45 -50.88
C GLU A 126 27.51 -2.37 -51.71
N GLU A 127 28.72 -1.93 -51.34
CA GLU A 127 29.53 -1.03 -52.19
C GLU A 127 30.97 -1.52 -52.37
N SER A 128 31.19 -2.46 -53.30
CA SER A 128 32.32 -2.40 -54.28
C SER A 128 32.33 -3.59 -55.25
N ASP A 129 31.25 -3.81 -55.98
CA ASP A 129 31.25 -4.49 -57.29
C ASP A 129 30.58 -3.45 -58.20
N ILE A 130 31.16 -2.84 -59.24
CA ILE A 130 31.85 -3.28 -60.48
C ILE A 130 32.25 -1.94 -61.23
N PRO A 131 32.86 -1.88 -62.44
CA PRO A 131 33.78 -2.78 -63.17
C PRO A 131 35.05 -2.05 -63.69
N PHE A 132 36.04 -2.84 -64.14
CA PHE A 132 37.12 -2.40 -65.05
C PHE A 132 36.56 -1.65 -66.27
N MET A 133 37.18 -0.51 -66.62
CA MET A 133 37.00 0.16 -67.92
C MET A 133 38.24 -0.10 -68.80
N ASP A 134 37.95 -0.64 -70.00
CA ASP A 134 38.74 -0.86 -71.24
C ASP A 134 40.28 -0.89 -71.21
#